data_AF-A0A520P4V7-F1
#
_entry.id   AF-A0A520P4V7-F1
#
_cell.length_a   1.000
_cell.length_b   1.000
_cell.length_c   1.000
_cell.angle_alpha   90.00
_cell.angle_beta   90.00
_cell.angle_gamma   90.00
#
_symmetry.space_group_name_H-M   'P 1'
#
loop_
_entity.id
_entity.type
_entity.pdbx_description
1 polymer ?
#
loop_
_entity_poly.entity_id
_entity_poly.type
_entity_poly.pdbx_seq_one_letter_code
_entity_poly.pdbx_strand_id
1 'polypeptide(L)'
;MKKVIEKLITEKLINPVLHSTAPVSEVSLGVAVGVFLGLTPTVGVQMYLVALVWSIYRYIFRMHFNLPVGVAMVWISNPLTMVPLYYLFLLTGYWLLETQNGLSYELFREYLIHISSIEGTWEMIVAGARFLLIDLGWPMIIGSIVYAVPGFIISYFMTE
;
A
#
# COMPACT_ATOMS: atom_id res chain seq x y z
N MET A 1 25.52 19.44 19.80
CA MET A 1 24.62 18.36 19.31
C MET A 1 23.53 18.86 18.38
N LYS A 2 22.71 19.84 18.78
CA LYS A 2 21.60 20.37 17.94
C LYS A 2 22.02 20.81 16.52
N LYS A 3 23.11 21.59 16.40
CA LYS A 3 23.67 22.03 15.10
C LYS A 3 24.19 20.89 14.20
N VAL A 4 24.64 19.78 14.79
CA VAL A 4 25.13 18.62 14.03
C VAL A 4 23.96 17.83 13.46
N ILE A 5 22.89 17.67 14.25
CA ILE A 5 21.64 17.03 13.83
C ILE A 5 20.96 17.86 12.73
N GLU A 6 20.84 19.18 12.92
CA GLU A 6 20.29 20.09 11.89
C GLU A 6 21.07 20.00 10.58
N LYS A 7 22.40 19.99 10.65
CA LYS A 7 23.25 19.86 9.46
C LYS A 7 23.04 18.50 8.77
N LEU A 8 23.00 17.40 9.50
CA LEU A 8 22.77 16.07 8.95
C LEU A 8 21.39 15.92 8.31
N ILE A 9 20.33 16.43 8.97
CA ILE A 9 18.98 16.43 8.41
C ILE A 9 18.95 17.28 7.13
N THR A 10 19.59 18.45 7.15
CA THR A 10 19.59 19.33 5.98
C THR A 10 20.34 18.69 4.82
N GLU A 11 21.53 18.14 5.04
CA GLU A 11 22.36 17.55 3.99
C GLU A 11 21.86 16.21 3.47
N LYS A 12 21.28 15.36 4.33
CA LYS A 12 20.87 13.99 3.94
C LYS A 12 19.38 13.80 3.66
N LEU A 13 18.50 14.67 4.18
CA LEU A 13 17.06 14.58 3.97
C LEU A 13 16.53 15.77 3.17
N ILE A 14 16.82 17.00 3.59
CA ILE A 14 16.19 18.20 2.98
C ILE A 14 16.77 18.49 1.60
N ASN A 15 18.09 18.64 1.49
CA ASN A 15 18.74 19.00 0.22
C ASN A 15 18.53 17.96 -0.89
N PRO A 16 18.59 16.64 -0.65
CA PRO A 16 18.33 15.64 -1.69
C PRO A 16 16.89 15.66 -2.19
N VAL A 17 15.91 16.03 -1.34
CA VAL A 17 14.51 16.18 -1.73
C VAL A 17 14.30 17.48 -2.51
N LEU A 18 14.87 18.59 -2.03
CA LEU A 18 14.76 19.90 -2.70
C LEU A 18 15.48 19.98 -4.04
N HIS A 19 16.59 19.25 -4.19
CA HIS A 19 17.41 19.24 -5.40
C HIS A 19 17.32 17.90 -6.15
N SER A 20 16.22 17.17 -5.97
CA SER A 20 16.02 15.87 -6.63
C SER A 20 15.82 16.07 -8.13
N THR A 21 16.87 15.89 -8.93
CA THR A 21 16.79 15.71 -10.38
C THR A 21 16.78 14.22 -10.71
N ALA A 22 15.84 13.48 -10.12
CA ALA A 22 15.68 12.07 -10.44
C ALA A 22 15.23 11.94 -11.91
N PRO A 23 15.77 10.97 -12.68
CA PRO A 23 15.25 10.67 -14.01
C PRO A 23 13.75 10.39 -13.94
N VAL A 24 12.98 10.85 -14.93
CA VAL A 24 11.52 10.67 -14.98
C VAL A 24 11.15 9.20 -14.81
N SER A 25 11.87 8.29 -15.46
CA SER A 25 11.68 6.85 -15.33
C SER A 25 11.81 6.30 -13.90
N GLU A 26 12.73 6.84 -13.09
CA GLU A 26 12.90 6.42 -11.69
C GLU A 26 11.75 6.92 -10.80
N VAL A 27 11.19 8.08 -11.12
CA VAL A 27 10.01 8.63 -10.46
C VAL A 27 8.78 7.84 -10.85
N SER A 28 8.54 7.61 -12.14
CA SER A 28 7.42 6.83 -12.67
C SER A 28 7.40 5.41 -12.12
N LEU A 29 8.56 4.75 -12.05
CA LEU A 29 8.68 3.42 -11.42
C LEU A 29 8.38 3.48 -9.92
N GLY A 30 8.85 4.51 -9.22
CA GLY A 30 8.53 4.73 -7.81
C GLY A 30 7.03 4.90 -7.58
N VAL A 31 6.37 5.72 -8.41
CA VAL A 31 4.92 5.90 -8.38
C VAL A 31 4.22 4.57 -8.62
N ALA A 32 4.60 3.84 -9.67
CA ALA A 32 3.96 2.58 -10.05
C ALA A 32 4.05 1.51 -8.96
N VAL A 33 5.24 1.30 -8.39
CA VAL A 33 5.45 0.35 -7.28
C VAL A 33 4.64 0.76 -6.05
N GLY A 34 4.62 2.05 -5.72
CA GLY A 34 3.87 2.55 -4.57
C GLY A 34 2.35 2.44 -4.76
N VAL A 35 1.82 2.70 -5.96
CA VAL A 35 0.41 2.49 -6.29
C VAL A 35 0.06 1.01 -6.23
N PHE A 36 0.89 0.14 -6.80
CA PHE A 36 0.68 -1.31 -6.75
C PHE A 36 0.55 -1.80 -5.30
N LEU A 37 1.55 -1.49 -4.46
CA LEU A 37 1.55 -1.90 -3.06
C LEU A 37 0.46 -1.20 -2.25
N GLY A 38 0.15 0.06 -2.56
CA GLY A 38 -0.95 0.81 -1.95
C GLY A 38 -2.32 0.24 -2.26
N LEU A 39 -2.48 -0.46 -3.38
CA LEU A 39 -3.70 -1.18 -3.75
C LEU A 39 -3.72 -2.64 -3.29
N THR A 40 -2.76 -3.08 -2.46
CA THR A 40 -2.81 -4.38 -1.78
C THR A 40 -3.33 -4.24 -0.36
N PRO A 41 -3.98 -5.28 0.21
CA PRO A 41 -4.54 -5.26 1.57
C PRO A 41 -3.45 -5.44 2.65
N THR A 42 -2.37 -4.67 2.56
CA THR A 42 -1.18 -4.76 3.43
C THR A 42 -0.96 -3.48 4.26
N VAL A 43 -2.02 -2.68 4.44
CA VAL A 43 -1.99 -1.42 5.20
C VAL A 43 -1.30 -1.61 6.55
N GLY A 44 -0.35 -0.72 6.85
CA GLY A 44 0.54 -0.80 8.01
C GLY A 44 1.93 -1.36 7.72
N VAL A 45 2.05 -2.34 6.80
CA VAL A 45 3.34 -2.94 6.41
C VAL A 45 3.83 -2.45 5.04
N GLN A 46 2.95 -1.86 4.23
CA GLN A 46 3.23 -1.35 2.88
C GLN A 46 4.52 -0.53 2.75
N MET A 47 4.79 0.39 3.68
CA MET A 47 6.00 1.22 3.64
C MET A 47 7.28 0.37 3.70
N TYR A 48 7.29 -0.68 4.53
CA TYR A 48 8.38 -1.63 4.61
C TYR A 48 8.47 -2.50 3.36
N LEU A 49 7.32 -2.88 2.77
CA LEU A 49 7.28 -3.60 1.50
C LEU A 49 7.86 -2.78 0.36
N VAL A 50 7.56 -1.47 0.27
CA VAL A 50 8.17 -0.58 -0.74
C VAL A 50 9.68 -0.52 -0.54
N ALA A 51 10.16 -0.38 0.71
CA ALA A 51 11.59 -0.37 1.00
C ALA A 51 12.28 -1.71 0.67
N LEU A 52 11.58 -2.83 0.86
CA LEU A 52 12.06 -4.15 0.47
C LEU A 52 12.16 -4.28 -1.05
N VAL A 53 11.10 -3.92 -1.78
CA VAL A 53 11.09 -3.92 -3.25
C VAL A 53 12.19 -3.00 -3.78
N TRP A 54 12.35 -1.81 -3.21
CA TRP A 54 13.43 -0.90 -3.55
C TRP A 54 14.82 -1.52 -3.34
N SER A 55 15.01 -2.23 -2.23
CA SER A 55 16.28 -2.91 -1.95
C SER A 55 16.54 -4.02 -2.99
N ILE A 56 15.53 -4.80 -3.35
CA ILE A 56 15.63 -5.83 -4.39
C ILE A 56 15.99 -5.20 -5.75
N TYR A 57 15.29 -4.14 -6.17
CA TYR A 57 15.58 -3.44 -7.42
C TYR A 57 17.02 -2.90 -7.44
N ARG A 58 17.46 -2.31 -6.33
CA ARG A 58 18.80 -1.74 -6.21
C ARG A 58 19.92 -2.79 -6.22
N TYR A 59 19.78 -3.85 -5.42
CA TYR A 59 20.86 -4.80 -5.18
C TYR A 59 20.86 -6.00 -6.13
N ILE A 60 19.68 -6.41 -6.62
CA ILE A 60 19.55 -7.58 -7.51
C ILE A 60 19.48 -7.12 -8.97
N PHE A 61 18.58 -6.18 -9.27
CA PHE A 61 18.35 -5.74 -10.65
C PHE A 61 19.24 -4.56 -11.07
N ARG A 62 19.97 -3.95 -10.13
CA ARG A 62 20.82 -2.76 -10.34
C ARG A 62 20.05 -1.58 -10.95
N MET A 63 18.75 -1.53 -10.68
CA MET A 63 17.84 -0.45 -11.08
C MET A 63 17.53 0.43 -9.87
N HIS A 64 17.29 1.71 -10.13
CA HIS A 64 16.92 2.68 -9.10
C HIS A 64 15.50 3.16 -9.35
N PHE A 65 14.76 3.36 -8.27
CA PHE A 65 13.52 4.13 -8.30
C PHE A 65 13.45 5.01 -7.06
N ASN A 66 12.64 6.06 -7.15
CA ASN A 66 12.52 7.05 -6.09
C ASN A 66 11.72 6.48 -4.91
N LEU A 67 12.42 5.98 -3.90
CA LEU A 67 11.83 5.39 -2.69
C LEU A 67 10.87 6.34 -1.95
N PRO A 68 11.24 7.61 -1.67
CA PRO A 68 10.31 8.57 -1.07
C PRO A 68 8.98 8.67 -1.81
N VAL A 69 9.02 8.72 -3.15
CA VAL A 69 7.81 8.79 -3.99
C VAL A 69 6.99 7.51 -3.85
N GLY A 70 7.61 6.33 -3.94
CA GLY A 70 6.89 5.06 -3.76
C GLY A 70 6.25 4.93 -2.38
N VAL A 71 6.91 5.41 -1.33
CA VAL A 71 6.36 5.44 0.03
C VAL A 71 5.21 6.44 0.16
N ALA A 72 5.26 7.57 -0.53
CA ALA A 72 4.15 8.52 -0.55
C ALA A 72 2.91 7.92 -1.23
N MET A 73 3.10 7.17 -2.33
CA MET A 73 1.98 6.59 -3.07
C MET A 73 1.26 5.46 -2.34
N VAL A 74 1.90 4.76 -1.39
CA VAL A 74 1.17 3.75 -0.61
C VAL A 74 0.09 4.36 0.30
N TRP A 75 0.14 5.66 0.60
CA TRP A 75 -0.88 6.35 1.40
C TRP A 75 -2.22 6.52 0.68
N ILE A 76 -2.36 6.04 -0.56
CA ILE A 76 -3.66 5.85 -1.21
C ILE A 76 -4.58 4.99 -0.34
N SER A 77 -4.06 3.96 0.34
CA SER A 77 -4.80 3.15 1.32
C SER A 77 -4.53 3.61 2.75
N ASN A 78 -5.28 4.63 3.17
CA ASN A 78 -5.27 5.19 4.51
C ASN A 78 -6.54 4.75 5.29
N PRO A 79 -6.66 4.99 6.60
CA PRO A 79 -7.81 4.55 7.40
C PRO A 79 -9.18 4.97 6.83
N LEU A 80 -9.25 6.08 6.10
CA LEU A 80 -10.47 6.55 5.48
C LEU A 80 -10.80 5.77 4.18
N THR A 81 -9.80 5.49 3.36
CA THR A 81 -9.97 4.83 2.04
C THR A 81 -9.86 3.30 2.10
N MET A 82 -9.26 2.73 3.16
CA MET A 82 -9.08 1.29 3.28
C MET A 82 -10.40 0.54 3.36
N VAL A 83 -11.41 1.11 4.03
CA VAL A 83 -12.74 0.48 4.17
C VAL A 83 -13.43 0.27 2.81
N PRO A 84 -13.63 1.31 1.97
CA PRO A 84 -14.22 1.12 0.66
C PRO A 84 -13.33 0.29 -0.28
N LEU A 85 -12.00 0.43 -0.21
CA LEU A 85 -11.08 -0.38 -1.04
C LEU A 85 -11.19 -1.87 -0.71
N TYR A 86 -11.18 -2.23 0.56
CA TYR A 86 -11.24 -3.65 0.97
C TYR A 86 -12.58 -4.27 0.62
N TYR A 87 -13.68 -3.52 0.74
CA TYR A 87 -14.97 -3.99 0.25
C TYR A 87 -14.95 -4.33 -1.25
N LEU A 88 -14.35 -3.47 -2.08
CA LEU A 88 -14.22 -3.72 -3.51
C LEU A 88 -13.33 -4.94 -3.80
N PHE A 89 -12.22 -5.09 -3.08
CA PHE A 89 -11.33 -6.26 -3.23
C PHE A 89 -12.05 -7.55 -2.86
N LEU A 90 -12.86 -7.54 -1.80
CA LEU A 90 -13.64 -8.72 -1.43
C LEU A 90 -14.71 -9.03 -2.45
N LEU A 91 -15.48 -8.03 -2.87
CA LEU A 91 -16.55 -8.21 -3.86
C LEU A 91 -16.01 -8.80 -5.17
N THR A 92 -14.93 -8.22 -5.69
CA THR A 92 -14.27 -8.71 -6.91
C THR A 92 -13.62 -10.07 -6.72
N GLY A 93 -12.97 -10.31 -5.57
CA GLY A 93 -12.35 -11.57 -5.23
C GLY A 93 -13.32 -12.73 -5.14
N TYR A 94 -14.44 -12.54 -4.43
CA TYR A 94 -15.50 -13.55 -4.33
C TYR A 94 -16.17 -13.81 -5.68
N TRP A 95 -16.38 -12.77 -6.47
CA TRP A 95 -16.91 -12.89 -7.82
C TRP A 95 -15.97 -13.72 -8.71
N LEU A 96 -14.65 -13.47 -8.67
CA LEU A 96 -13.68 -14.19 -9.49
C LEU A 96 -13.46 -15.64 -9.05
N LEU A 97 -13.57 -15.91 -7.75
CA LEU A 97 -13.40 -17.26 -7.18
C LEU A 97 -14.67 -18.12 -7.29
N GLU A 98 -15.76 -17.60 -7.87
CA GLU A 98 -17.08 -18.27 -7.96
C GLU A 98 -17.54 -18.91 -6.63
N THR A 99 -17.09 -18.36 -5.51
CA THR A 99 -17.35 -18.93 -4.19
C THR A 99 -18.75 -18.51 -3.78
N GLN A 100 -19.65 -19.50 -3.63
CA GLN A 100 -21.07 -19.29 -3.38
C GLN A 100 -21.39 -18.62 -2.03
N ASN A 101 -20.40 -18.47 -1.14
CA ASN A 101 -20.49 -17.65 0.07
C ASN A 101 -20.08 -16.20 -0.20
N GLY A 102 -20.65 -15.58 -1.24
CA GLY A 102 -20.41 -14.19 -1.57
C GLY A 102 -20.74 -13.30 -0.38
N LEU A 103 -19.82 -12.42 -0.01
CA LEU A 103 -19.98 -11.50 1.11
C LEU A 103 -21.24 -10.64 0.89
N SER A 104 -22.31 -10.89 1.65
CA SER A 104 -23.45 -9.96 1.69
C SER A 104 -22.99 -8.66 2.32
N TYR A 105 -23.60 -7.54 1.90
CA TYR A 105 -23.29 -6.24 2.50
C TYR A 105 -23.53 -6.25 4.02
N GLU A 106 -24.51 -7.02 4.49
CA GLU A 106 -24.79 -7.27 5.91
C GLU A 106 -23.59 -7.90 6.65
N LEU A 107 -22.97 -8.94 6.08
CA LEU A 107 -21.77 -9.58 6.65
C LEU A 107 -20.62 -8.58 6.75
N PHE A 108 -20.37 -7.80 5.69
CA PHE A 108 -19.34 -6.75 5.71
C PHE A 108 -19.61 -5.67 6.77
N ARG A 109 -20.86 -5.22 6.91
CA ARG A 109 -21.25 -4.25 7.95
C ARG A 109 -21.05 -4.82 9.34
N GLU A 110 -21.43 -6.07 9.57
CA GLU A 110 -21.26 -6.74 10.86
C GLU A 110 -19.77 -6.81 11.24
N TYR A 111 -18.90 -7.11 10.28
CA TYR A 111 -17.45 -7.06 10.49
C TYR A 111 -16.93 -5.65 10.80
N LEU A 112 -17.40 -4.62 10.09
CA LEU A 112 -17.03 -3.23 10.40
C LEU A 112 -17.47 -2.80 11.80
N ILE A 113 -18.68 -3.17 12.20
CA ILE A 113 -19.21 -2.88 13.53
C ILE A 113 -18.38 -3.61 14.59
N HIS A 114 -18.06 -4.88 14.37
CA HIS A 114 -17.22 -5.67 15.27
C HIS A 114 -15.84 -5.04 15.46
N ILE A 115 -15.17 -4.64 14.38
CA ILE A 115 -13.86 -3.96 14.43
C ILE A 115 -13.98 -2.61 15.16
N SER A 116 -15.04 -1.82 14.90
CA SER A 116 -15.24 -0.52 15.55
C SER A 116 -15.57 -0.62 17.05
N SER A 117 -16.01 -1.79 17.51
CA SER A 117 -16.35 -2.05 18.92
C SER A 117 -15.17 -2.50 19.77
N ILE A 118 -13.99 -2.72 19.16
CA ILE A 118 -12.78 -3.12 19.86
C ILE A 118 -12.20 -1.89 20.59
N GLU A 119 -12.15 -1.94 21.92
CA GLU A 119 -11.46 -0.93 22.72
C GLU A 119 -9.94 -1.09 22.57
N GLY A 120 -9.30 -0.08 21.98
CA GLY A 120 -7.85 -0.03 21.77
C GLY A 120 -7.46 0.05 20.29
N THR A 121 -6.77 1.14 19.90
CA THR A 121 -6.33 1.37 18.51
C THR A 121 -5.41 0.26 18.01
N TRP A 122 -4.59 -0.32 18.89
CA TRP A 122 -3.63 -1.35 18.52
C TRP A 122 -4.30 -2.71 18.31
N GLU A 123 -5.21 -3.06 19.21
CA GLU A 123 -6.02 -4.28 19.19
C GLU A 123 -6.94 -4.29 17.96
N MET A 124 -7.52 -3.13 17.61
CA MET A 124 -8.31 -2.96 16.40
C MET A 124 -7.48 -3.19 15.12
N ILE A 125 -6.26 -2.65 15.06
CA ILE A 125 -5.36 -2.83 13.91
C ILE A 125 -4.92 -4.29 13.76
N VAL A 126 -4.54 -4.95 14.86
CA VAL A 126 -4.10 -6.35 14.84
C VAL A 126 -5.27 -7.29 14.53
N ALA A 127 -6.45 -7.06 15.10
CA ALA A 127 -7.65 -7.84 14.81
C ALA A 127 -8.09 -7.66 13.35
N GLY A 128 -8.08 -6.41 12.85
CA GLY A 128 -8.34 -6.11 11.46
C GLY A 128 -7.34 -6.80 10.53
N ALA A 129 -6.03 -6.68 10.77
CA ALA A 129 -5.00 -7.33 9.96
C ALA A 129 -5.13 -8.86 9.96
N ARG A 130 -5.39 -9.47 11.13
CA ARG A 130 -5.60 -10.92 11.25
C ARG A 130 -6.82 -11.38 10.47
N PHE A 131 -7.94 -10.66 10.58
CA PHE A 131 -9.17 -10.97 9.87
C PHE A 131 -9.02 -10.85 8.36
N LEU A 132 -8.39 -9.77 7.89
CA LEU A 132 -8.15 -9.51 6.46
C LEU A 132 -7.21 -10.53 5.82
N LEU A 133 -6.18 -10.98 6.56
CA LEU A 133 -5.17 -11.91 6.04
C LEU A 133 -5.54 -13.38 6.23
N ILE A 134 -6.24 -13.75 7.31
CA ILE A 134 -6.54 -15.15 7.66
C ILE A 134 -7.95 -15.54 7.25
N ASP A 135 -8.96 -14.75 7.63
CA ASP A 135 -10.37 -15.13 7.43
C ASP A 135 -10.87 -14.81 6.00
N LEU A 136 -10.34 -13.75 5.40
CA LEU A 136 -10.70 -13.29 4.06
C LEU A 136 -9.61 -13.53 2.99
N GLY A 137 -8.47 -14.14 3.39
CA GLY A 137 -7.17 -14.01 2.73
C GLY A 137 -7.15 -14.15 1.21
N TRP A 138 -7.71 -15.22 0.64
CA TRP A 138 -7.61 -15.50 -0.80
C TRP A 138 -8.46 -14.59 -1.68
N PRO A 139 -9.78 -14.41 -1.42
CA PRO A 139 -10.59 -13.43 -2.14
C PRO A 139 -9.97 -12.04 -2.13
N MET A 140 -9.48 -11.58 -0.98
CA MET A 140 -8.92 -10.24 -0.83
C MET A 140 -7.68 -10.02 -1.71
N ILE A 141 -6.74 -10.97 -1.68
CA ILE A 141 -5.51 -10.87 -2.49
C ILE A 141 -5.86 -10.86 -3.97
N ILE A 142 -6.71 -11.79 -4.40
CA ILE A 142 -7.11 -11.91 -5.81
C ILE A 142 -7.83 -10.65 -6.29
N GLY A 143 -8.80 -10.16 -5.54
CA GLY A 143 -9.51 -8.93 -5.88
C GLY A 143 -8.59 -7.71 -5.88
N SER A 144 -7.64 -7.63 -4.95
CA SER A 144 -6.66 -6.53 -4.92
C SER A 144 -5.76 -6.52 -6.16
N ILE A 145 -5.36 -7.68 -6.67
CA ILE A 145 -4.52 -7.80 -7.89
C ILE A 145 -5.24 -7.24 -9.11
N VAL A 146 -6.56 -7.42 -9.21
CA VAL A 146 -7.39 -6.88 -10.31
C VAL A 146 -7.27 -5.36 -10.40
N TYR A 147 -7.07 -4.66 -9.28
CA TYR A 147 -6.89 -3.21 -9.25
C TYR A 147 -5.41 -2.79 -9.23
N ALA A 148 -4.57 -3.53 -8.50
CA ALA A 148 -3.16 -3.21 -8.33
C ALA A 148 -2.39 -3.30 -9.65
N VAL A 149 -2.66 -4.30 -10.50
CA VAL A 149 -1.95 -4.48 -11.78
C VAL A 149 -2.28 -3.36 -12.78
N PRO A 150 -3.56 -3.04 -13.08
CA PRO A 150 -3.87 -1.87 -13.89
C PRO A 150 -3.38 -0.57 -13.26
N GLY A 151 -3.48 -0.45 -11.94
CA GLY A 151 -2.97 0.71 -11.20
C GLY A 151 -1.47 0.92 -11.42
N PHE A 152 -0.67 -0.14 -11.36
CA PHE A 152 0.76 -0.10 -11.69
C PHE A 152 1.00 0.40 -13.11
N ILE A 153 0.34 -0.20 -14.10
CA ILE A 153 0.55 0.12 -15.52
C ILE A 153 0.16 1.56 -15.82
N ILE A 154 -1.05 1.97 -15.40
CA ILE A 154 -1.58 3.31 -15.65
C ILE A 154 -0.70 4.36 -14.98
N SER A 155 -0.34 4.16 -13.71
CA SER A 155 0.45 5.15 -12.98
C SER A 155 1.88 5.27 -13.46
N TYR A 156 2.46 4.18 -13.99
CA TYR A 156 3.75 4.22 -14.68
C TYR A 156 3.69 5.14 -15.91
N PHE A 157 2.77 4.88 -16.85
CA PHE A 157 2.66 5.63 -18.10
C PHE A 157 2.14 7.06 -17.94
N MET A 158 1.32 7.33 -16.91
CA MET A 158 0.85 8.69 -16.64
C MET A 158 1.96 9.62 -16.10
N THR A 159 3.05 9.04 -15.59
CA THR A 159 4.14 9.79 -14.96
C THR A 159 5.38 9.90 -15.85
N GLU A 160 5.48 9.09 -16.92
CA GLU A 160 6.51 9.18 -17.98
C GLU A 160 6.32 10.38 -18.91
#